data_AF-F0WKB5-F1
#
_entry.id   AF-F0WKB5-F1
#
_cell.length_a   1.000
_cell.length_b   1.000
_cell.length_c   1.000
_cell.angle_alpha   90.00
_cell.angle_beta   90.00
_cell.angle_gamma   90.00
#
_symmetry.space_group_name_H-M   'P 1'
#
loop_
_entity.id
_entity.type
_entity.pdbx_description
1 polymer ?
#
loop_
_entity_poly.entity_id
_entity_poly.type
_entity_poly.pdbx_seq_one_letter_code
_entity_poly.pdbx_strand_id
1 'polypeptide(L)'
;MRLPQRLHRWHQLSHYYFNRWQYEGFKWMERMWYGQKDSNKAVCIPFMITMETRQQLSKAGFPNSMITELKPATAQTLVREKVTYSEYLKNRECKKIEADAN
;
A
#
# COMPACT_ATOMS: atom_id res chain seq x y z
N MET A 1 53.62 -10.53 -13.39
CA MET A 1 53.21 -9.11 -13.21
C MET A 1 51.68 -9.02 -13.14
N ARG A 2 51.07 -8.80 -11.96
CA ARG A 2 49.59 -8.71 -11.76
C ARG A 2 49.07 -7.27 -11.52
N LEU A 3 49.91 -6.27 -11.76
CA LEU A 3 49.59 -4.85 -11.58
C LEU A 3 48.47 -4.33 -12.52
N PRO A 4 48.38 -4.73 -13.82
CA PRO A 4 47.38 -4.13 -14.71
C PRO A 4 45.93 -4.51 -14.34
N GLN A 5 45.72 -5.72 -13.79
CA GLN A 5 44.39 -6.17 -13.36
C GLN A 5 43.86 -5.41 -12.15
N ARG A 6 44.74 -4.98 -11.24
CA ARG A 6 44.35 -4.17 -10.07
C ARG A 6 43.91 -2.78 -10.51
N LEU A 7 44.67 -2.13 -11.38
CA LEU A 7 44.33 -0.80 -11.94
C LEU A 7 43.01 -0.84 -12.70
N HIS A 8 42.78 -1.87 -13.51
CA HIS A 8 41.54 -2.04 -14.25
C HIS A 8 40.33 -2.19 -13.30
N ARG A 9 40.49 -2.94 -12.20
CA ARG A 9 39.45 -3.06 -11.17
C ARG A 9 39.17 -1.75 -10.45
N TRP A 10 40.20 -0.98 -10.11
CA TRP A 10 40.03 0.35 -9.49
C TRP A 10 39.31 1.32 -10.42
N HIS A 11 39.64 1.29 -11.72
CA HIS A 11 38.97 2.11 -12.74
C HIS A 11 37.48 1.75 -12.88
N GLN A 12 37.15 0.46 -12.93
CA GLN A 12 35.75 0.02 -12.98
C GLN A 12 34.97 0.41 -11.72
N LEU A 13 35.59 0.27 -10.54
CA LEU A 13 34.97 0.66 -9.28
C LEU A 13 34.76 2.17 -9.21
N SER A 14 35.75 2.99 -9.61
CA SER A 14 35.60 4.44 -9.61
C SER A 14 34.47 4.91 -10.52
N HIS A 15 34.35 4.32 -11.72
CA HIS A 15 33.24 4.61 -12.62
C HIS A 15 31.89 4.19 -12.02
N TYR A 16 31.81 3.02 -11.39
CA TYR A 16 30.60 2.56 -10.73
C TYR A 16 30.17 3.51 -9.61
N TYR A 17 31.08 3.87 -8.71
CA TYR A 17 30.76 4.77 -7.59
C TYR A 17 30.42 6.17 -8.06
N PHE A 18 31.10 6.68 -9.09
CA PHE A 18 30.78 7.98 -9.67
C PHE A 18 29.39 8.00 -10.30
N ASN A 19 29.07 7.00 -11.13
CA ASN A 19 27.74 6.88 -11.75
C ASN A 19 26.65 6.70 -10.70
N ARG A 20 26.92 5.91 -9.66
CA ARG A 20 26.00 5.72 -8.54
C ARG A 20 25.77 7.03 -7.79
N TRP A 21 26.82 7.78 -7.50
CA TRP A 21 26.73 9.06 -6.79
C TRP A 21 25.94 10.10 -7.59
N GLN A 22 26.19 10.20 -8.90
CA GLN A 22 25.42 11.05 -9.79
C GLN A 22 23.93 10.67 -9.79
N TYR A 23 23.63 9.38 -9.89
CA TYR A 23 22.25 8.88 -9.89
C TYR A 23 21.53 9.12 -8.56
N GLU A 24 22.18 8.81 -7.43
CA GLU A 24 21.61 9.03 -6.10
C GLU A 24 21.44 10.53 -5.82
N GLY A 25 22.39 11.37 -6.24
CA GLY A 25 22.31 12.83 -6.13
C GLY A 25 21.16 13.42 -6.95
N PHE A 26 21.03 13.00 -8.21
CA PHE A 26 19.92 13.44 -9.07
C PHE A 26 18.56 13.00 -8.50
N LYS A 27 18.43 11.75 -8.05
CA LYS A 27 17.20 11.26 -7.41
C LYS A 27 16.89 11.96 -6.09
N TRP A 28 17.91 12.30 -5.31
CA TRP A 28 17.73 13.07 -4.08
C TRP A 28 17.21 14.48 -4.42
N MET A 29 17.78 15.13 -5.43
CA MET A 29 17.33 16.43 -5.91
C MET A 29 15.90 16.38 -6.45
N GLU A 30 15.55 15.36 -7.24
CA GLU A 30 14.16 15.12 -7.67
C GLU A 30 13.20 14.95 -6.48
N ARG A 31 13.61 14.19 -5.45
CA ARG A 31 12.80 13.99 -4.23
C ARG A 31 12.63 15.29 -3.45
N MET A 32 13.65 16.14 -3.40
CA MET A 32 13.58 17.44 -2.74
C MET A 32 12.69 18.42 -3.52
N TRP A 33 12.80 18.43 -4.85
CA TRP A 33 12.10 19.38 -5.72
C TRP A 33 10.63 19.03 -5.96
N TYR A 34 10.33 17.76 -6.22
CA TYR A 34 8.98 17.29 -6.54
C TYR A 34 8.23 16.68 -5.36
N GLY A 35 8.86 16.70 -4.18
CA GLY A 35 8.39 15.99 -3.00
C GLY A 35 8.58 14.48 -3.10
N GLN A 36 8.53 13.81 -1.95
CA GLN A 36 8.64 12.36 -1.88
C GLN A 36 7.36 11.72 -2.43
N LYS A 37 7.31 11.48 -3.74
CA LYS A 37 6.30 10.60 -4.33
C LYS A 37 6.59 9.17 -3.90
N ASP A 38 5.60 8.53 -3.29
CA ASP A 38 5.61 7.12 -2.93
C ASP A 38 5.56 6.21 -4.16
N SER A 39 6.42 6.43 -5.16
CA SER A 39 6.40 5.73 -6.45
C SER A 39 6.72 4.25 -6.36
N ASN A 40 7.31 3.80 -5.25
CA ASN A 40 7.60 2.39 -4.98
C ASN A 40 6.62 1.74 -3.99
N LYS A 41 5.52 2.40 -3.60
CA LYS A 41 4.49 1.72 -2.80
C LYS A 41 3.71 0.79 -3.72
N ALA A 42 4.02 -0.50 -3.65
CA ALA A 42 3.19 -1.52 -4.25
C ALA A 42 1.75 -1.35 -3.74
N VAL A 43 0.79 -1.30 -4.66
CA VAL A 43 -0.63 -1.22 -4.32
C VAL A 43 -1.04 -2.59 -3.79
N CYS A 44 -1.13 -2.74 -2.47
CA CYS A 44 -1.61 -3.96 -1.84
C CYS A 44 -3.15 -3.96 -1.90
N ILE A 45 -3.71 -4.85 -2.73
CA ILE A 45 -5.16 -5.01 -2.88
C ILE A 45 -5.58 -6.23 -2.04
N PRO A 46 -6.53 -6.09 -1.10
CA PRO A 46 -7.03 -7.23 -0.35
C PRO A 46 -7.81 -8.18 -1.26
N PHE A 47 -7.36 -9.43 -1.32
CA PHE A 47 -8.02 -10.50 -2.08
C PHE A 47 -8.91 -11.40 -1.20
N MET A 48 -8.68 -11.40 0.11
CA MET A 48 -9.38 -12.26 1.07
C MET A 48 -9.53 -11.57 2.43
N ILE A 49 -10.58 -11.93 3.18
CA ILE A 49 -10.76 -11.54 4.57
C ILE A 49 -9.88 -12.45 5.44
N THR A 50 -8.84 -11.90 6.05
CA THR A 50 -7.94 -12.62 6.95
C THR A 50 -8.61 -12.90 8.30
N MET A 51 -8.04 -13.84 9.07
CA MET A 51 -8.51 -14.11 10.44
C MET A 51 -8.47 -12.85 11.32
N GLU A 52 -7.44 -12.01 11.16
CA GLU A 52 -7.31 -10.77 11.93
C GLU A 52 -8.42 -9.76 11.61
N THR A 53 -8.71 -9.54 10.33
CA THR A 53 -9.80 -8.63 9.94
C THR A 53 -11.15 -9.19 10.37
N ARG A 54 -11.34 -10.52 10.32
CA ARG A 54 -12.55 -11.17 10.84
C ARG A 54 -12.72 -10.96 12.35
N GLN A 55 -11.64 -11.06 13.13
CA GLN A 55 -11.69 -10.77 14.57
C GLN A 55 -12.00 -9.30 14.85
N GLN A 56 -11.43 -8.38 14.09
CA GLN A 56 -11.69 -6.95 14.24
C GLN A 56 -13.14 -6.59 13.89
N LEU A 57 -13.69 -7.17 12.81
CA LEU A 57 -15.09 -7.01 12.44
C LEU A 57 -16.03 -7.62 13.49
N SER A 58 -15.69 -8.79 14.04
CA SER A 58 -16.45 -9.41 15.13
C SER A 58 -16.46 -8.51 16.38
N LYS A 59 -15.33 -7.90 16.73
CA LYS A 59 -15.26 -6.90 17.83
C LYS A 59 -16.10 -5.65 17.56
N ALA A 60 -16.25 -5.26 16.30
CA ALA A 60 -17.12 -4.15 15.87
C ALA A 60 -18.62 -4.54 15.78
N GLY A 61 -18.98 -5.77 16.14
CA GLY A 61 -20.36 -6.24 16.20
C GLY A 61 -20.90 -6.86 14.91
N PHE A 62 -20.05 -7.14 13.92
CA PHE A 62 -20.49 -7.78 12.67
C PHE A 62 -20.79 -9.28 12.88
N PRO A 63 -21.97 -9.77 12.44
CA PRO A 63 -22.28 -11.20 12.52
C PRO A 63 -21.50 -12.00 11.47
N ASN A 64 -21.18 -13.26 11.79
CA ASN A 64 -20.36 -14.13 10.94
C ASN A 64 -20.92 -14.37 9.54
N SER A 65 -22.25 -14.48 9.41
CA SER A 65 -22.94 -14.61 8.11
C SER A 65 -22.69 -13.41 7.21
N MET A 66 -22.66 -12.22 7.78
CA MET A 66 -22.43 -10.99 7.02
C MET A 66 -20.96 -10.80 6.65
N ILE A 67 -20.03 -11.21 7.52
CA ILE A 67 -18.60 -11.17 7.23
C ILE A 67 -18.27 -12.03 6.00
N THR A 68 -18.93 -13.17 5.82
CA THR A 68 -18.70 -14.04 4.65
C THR A 68 -19.23 -13.45 3.34
N GLU A 69 -20.24 -12.59 3.39
CA GLU A 69 -20.80 -11.91 2.22
C GLU A 69 -20.04 -10.63 1.83
N LEU A 70 -19.27 -10.08 2.77
CA LEU A 70 -18.49 -8.85 2.56
C LEU A 70 -17.37 -9.07 1.54
N LYS A 71 -17.20 -8.10 0.63
CA LYS A 71 -16.03 -8.11 -0.27
C LYS A 71 -14.77 -7.83 0.55
N PRO A 72 -13.62 -8.45 0.23
CA PRO A 72 -12.36 -8.24 0.95
C PRO A 72 -11.94 -6.78 1.02
N ALA A 73 -12.09 -6.03 -0.08
CA ALA A 73 -11.82 -4.59 -0.14
C ALA A 73 -12.68 -3.80 0.86
N THR A 74 -13.99 -4.06 0.88
CA THR A 74 -14.91 -3.39 1.80
C THR A 74 -14.65 -3.78 3.25
N ALA A 75 -14.31 -5.04 3.53
CA ALA A 75 -13.96 -5.47 4.89
C ALA A 75 -12.73 -4.73 5.40
N GLN A 76 -11.70 -4.57 4.57
CA GLN A 76 -10.48 -3.87 4.96
C GLN A 76 -10.71 -2.37 5.16
N THR A 77 -11.54 -1.71 4.35
CA THR A 77 -11.90 -0.30 4.56
C THR A 77 -12.67 -0.10 5.86
N LEU A 78 -13.64 -0.97 6.16
CA LEU A 78 -14.42 -0.90 7.40
C LEU A 78 -13.54 -1.07 8.64
N VAL A 79 -12.60 -2.00 8.59
CA VAL A 79 -11.58 -2.18 9.64
C VAL A 79 -10.71 -0.94 9.80
N ARG A 80 -10.27 -0.35 8.69
CA ARG A 80 -9.40 0.84 8.69
C ARG A 80 -10.11 2.06 9.26
N GLU A 81 -11.38 2.22 8.93
CA GLU A 81 -12.25 3.32 9.37
C GLU A 81 -12.86 3.07 10.76
N LYS A 82 -12.71 1.86 11.31
CA LYS A 82 -13.27 1.43 12.61
C LYS A 82 -14.79 1.61 12.70
N VAL A 83 -15.48 1.36 11.61
CA VAL A 83 -16.94 1.52 11.50
C VAL A 83 -17.66 0.44 12.30
N THR A 84 -18.68 0.84 13.05
CA THR A 84 -19.52 -0.10 13.82
C THR A 84 -20.62 -0.70 12.93
N TYR A 85 -21.09 -1.90 13.27
CA TYR A 85 -22.15 -2.57 12.50
C TYR A 85 -23.43 -1.73 12.30
N SER A 86 -23.84 -0.96 13.30
CA SER A 86 -25.01 -0.08 13.23
C SER A 86 -24.85 1.07 12.23
N GLU A 87 -23.65 1.65 12.15
CA GLU A 87 -23.31 2.71 11.19
C GLU A 87 -23.25 2.16 9.77
N TYR A 88 -22.72 0.94 9.61
CA TYR A 88 -22.69 0.26 8.33
C TYR A 88 -24.10 0.02 7.77
N LEU A 89 -25.06 -0.39 8.60
CA LEU A 89 -26.44 -0.59 8.17
C LEU A 89 -27.10 0.71 7.71
N LYS A 90 -26.93 1.80 8.45
CA LYS A 90 -27.45 3.12 8.06
C LYS A 90 -26.92 3.55 6.70
N ASN A 91 -25.60 3.42 6.49
CA ASN A 91 -24.99 3.77 5.21
C ASN A 91 -25.47 2.87 4.06
N ARG A 92 -25.77 1.60 4.33
CA ARG A 92 -26.31 0.68 3.32
C ARG A 92 -27.75 1.02 2.94
N GLU A 93 -28.57 1.44 3.89
CA GLU A 93 -29.95 1.86 3.66
C GLU A 93 -30.00 3.18 2.88
N CYS A 94 -29.22 4.18 3.27
CA CYS A 94 -29.14 5.45 2.53
C CYS A 94 -28.76 5.25 1.06
N LYS A 95 -27.77 4.37 0.78
CA LYS A 95 -27.35 4.07 -0.60
C LYS A 95 -28.42 3.34 -1.42
N LYS A 96 -29.28 2.54 -0.79
CA LYS A 96 -30.40 1.89 -1.48
C LYS A 96 -31.48 2.91 -1.84
N ILE A 97 -31.84 3.77 -0.89
CA ILE A 97 -32.84 4.82 -1.10
C ILE A 97 -32.40 5.78 -2.23
N GLU A 98 -31.12 6.14 -2.29
CA GLU A 98 -30.57 6.96 -3.39
C GLU A 98 -30.58 6.25 -4.75
N ALA A 99 -30.41 4.91 -4.76
CA ALA A 99 -30.45 4.12 -6.00
C ALA A 99 -31.88 3.91 -6.51
N ASP A 100 -32.87 3.85 -5.62
CA ASP A 100 -34.29 3.73 -5.98
C ASP A 100 -34.92 5.07 -6.40
N ALA A 101 -34.26 6.20 -6.09
CA ALA A 101 -34.71 7.55 -6.42
C ALA A 101 -34.18 8.09 -7.76
N ASN A 102 -33.39 7.30 -8.50
CA ASN A 102 -32.69 7.69 -9.73
C ASN A 102 -33.04 6.74 -10.87
#